data_AF-A0A2E3TSC3-F1
#
_entry.id   AF-A0A2E3TSC3-F1
#
_cell.length_a   1.000
_cell.length_b   1.000
_cell.length_c   1.000
_cell.angle_alpha   90.00
_cell.angle_beta   90.00
_cell.angle_gamma   90.00
#
_symmetry.space_group_name_H-M   'P 1'
#
loop_
_entity.id
_entity.type
_entity.pdbx_description
1 polymer ?
#
loop_
_entity_poly.entity_id
_entity_poly.type
_entity_poly.pdbx_seq_one_letter_code
_entity_poly.pdbx_strand_id
1 'polypeptide(L)'
;MPTFRSAWNWLFGKHVPDPPNPDKTVEAGWVPVWQGPMLTELLKNEGVPAVWVEDFNLNMGVYNREAMARIFVTEDRKVEAEAIIEDFTGTSPRHRKL
;
A
#
# COMPACT_ATOMS: atom_id res chain seq x y z
N MET A 1 -35.52 1.75 -12.59
CA MET A 1 -35.37 1.23 -13.98
C MET A 1 -33.87 1.14 -14.30
N PRO A 2 -33.35 0.01 -14.79
CA PRO A 2 -31.96 -0.06 -15.25
C PRO A 2 -31.82 0.82 -16.50
N THR A 3 -30.79 1.63 -16.58
CA THR A 3 -30.54 2.52 -17.72
C THR A 3 -29.68 1.82 -18.77
N PHE A 4 -29.73 2.27 -20.02
CA PHE A 4 -28.88 1.71 -21.11
C PHE A 4 -27.38 1.72 -20.74
N ARG A 5 -26.94 2.71 -19.94
CA ARG A 5 -25.59 2.77 -19.36
C ARG A 5 -25.28 1.63 -18.37
N SER A 6 -26.23 1.18 -17.56
CA SER A 6 -26.00 0.08 -16.61
C SER A 6 -25.83 -1.26 -17.34
N ALA A 7 -26.56 -1.49 -18.43
CA ALA A 7 -26.40 -2.68 -19.26
C ALA A 7 -25.05 -2.69 -20.01
N TRP A 8 -24.59 -1.53 -20.50
CA TRP A 8 -23.29 -1.38 -21.13
C TRP A 8 -22.13 -1.61 -20.14
N ASN A 9 -22.22 -1.05 -18.92
CA ASN A 9 -21.20 -1.27 -17.89
C ASN A 9 -21.12 -2.74 -17.44
N TRP A 10 -22.26 -3.44 -17.42
CA TRP A 10 -22.32 -4.88 -17.13
C TRP A 10 -21.67 -5.73 -18.23
N LEU A 11 -21.96 -5.43 -19.51
CA LEU A 11 -21.37 -6.14 -20.67
C LEU A 11 -19.85 -5.93 -20.81
N PHE A 12 -19.35 -4.74 -20.47
CA PHE A 12 -17.93 -4.39 -20.60
C PHE A 12 -17.15 -4.48 -19.28
N GLY A 13 -17.73 -5.09 -18.23
CA GLY A 13 -17.04 -5.32 -16.96
C GLY A 13 -16.53 -4.04 -16.28
N LYS A 14 -17.08 -2.87 -16.63
CA LYS A 14 -16.76 -1.60 -15.97
C LYS A 14 -17.52 -1.54 -14.66
N HIS A 15 -17.08 -2.35 -13.71
CA HIS A 15 -17.53 -2.27 -12.34
C HIS A 15 -17.19 -0.88 -11.79
N VAL A 16 -18.15 -0.29 -11.09
CA VAL A 16 -17.88 0.89 -10.25
C VAL A 16 -16.77 0.47 -9.28
N PRO A 17 -15.70 1.27 -9.09
CA PRO A 17 -14.65 0.90 -8.15
C PRO A 17 -15.27 0.63 -6.78
N ASP A 18 -14.94 -0.52 -6.22
CA ASP A 18 -15.42 -0.90 -4.89
C ASP A 18 -14.99 0.18 -3.88
N PRO A 19 -15.85 0.55 -2.92
CA PRO A 19 -15.45 1.44 -1.85
C PRO A 19 -14.29 0.82 -1.05
N PRO A 20 -13.41 1.62 -0.44
CA PRO A 20 -12.31 1.12 0.37
C PRO A 20 -12.82 0.14 1.43
N ASN A 21 -12.26 -1.08 1.44
CA ASN A 21 -12.69 -2.12 2.36
C ASN A 21 -11.80 -2.14 3.62
N PRO A 22 -12.34 -1.85 4.82
CA PRO A 22 -11.55 -1.82 6.05
C PRO A 22 -10.98 -3.19 6.44
N ASP A 23 -11.57 -4.29 5.97
CA ASP A 23 -11.09 -5.65 6.26
C ASP A 23 -9.95 -6.08 5.32
N LYS A 24 -9.66 -5.29 4.27
CA LYS A 24 -8.66 -5.63 3.27
C LYS A 24 -7.34 -4.95 3.60
N THR A 25 -6.30 -5.77 3.76
CA THR A 25 -4.93 -5.30 3.93
C THR A 25 -4.30 -4.98 2.58
N VAL A 26 -3.70 -3.80 2.44
CA VAL A 26 -3.06 -3.31 1.22
C VAL A 26 -1.68 -2.74 1.52
N GLU A 27 -0.80 -2.76 0.51
CA GLU A 27 0.54 -2.18 0.60
C GLU A 27 0.46 -0.64 0.57
N ALA A 28 0.97 0.00 1.61
CA ALA A 28 1.11 1.45 1.73
C ALA A 28 2.46 1.95 1.21
N GLY A 29 3.51 1.12 1.27
CA GLY A 29 4.83 1.54 0.79
C GLY A 29 5.88 0.45 0.81
N TRP A 30 6.85 0.63 -0.07
CA TRP A 30 8.05 -0.20 -0.22
C TRP A 30 9.28 0.66 0.03
N VAL A 31 9.90 0.45 1.19
CA VAL A 31 10.93 1.31 1.78
C VAL A 31 12.17 0.51 2.13
N PRO A 32 13.35 1.12 2.30
CA PRO A 32 14.51 0.44 2.87
C PRO A 32 14.16 -0.20 4.23
N VAL A 33 14.68 -1.40 4.50
CA VAL A 33 14.29 -2.21 5.68
C VAL A 33 14.48 -1.47 6.99
N TRP A 34 15.54 -0.65 7.08
CA TRP A 34 15.86 0.13 8.27
C TRP A 34 14.80 1.19 8.60
N GLN A 35 14.02 1.64 7.60
CA GLN A 35 12.91 2.58 7.80
C GLN A 35 11.63 1.88 8.25
N GLY A 36 11.49 0.57 8.03
CA GLY A 36 10.25 -0.18 8.27
C GLY A 36 9.70 -0.01 9.70
N PRO A 37 10.49 -0.32 10.75
CA PRO A 37 10.04 -0.15 12.14
C PRO A 37 9.69 1.30 12.47
N MET A 38 10.51 2.25 12.05
CA MET A 38 10.32 3.69 12.33
C MET A 38 9.03 4.23 11.71
N LEU A 39 8.79 3.96 10.42
CA LEU A 39 7.57 4.40 9.73
C LEU A 39 6.33 3.69 10.27
N THR A 40 6.45 2.44 10.70
CA THR A 40 5.34 1.73 11.32
C THR A 40 4.95 2.36 12.66
N GLU A 41 5.92 2.70 13.50
CA GLU A 41 5.64 3.39 14.76
C GLU A 41 5.10 4.81 14.54
N LEU A 42 5.60 5.53 13.52
CA LEU A 42 5.05 6.83 13.13
C LEU A 42 3.56 6.72 12.76
N LEU A 43 3.21 5.78 11.88
CA LEU A 43 1.81 5.57 11.46
C LEU A 43 0.92 5.22 12.65
N LYS A 44 1.38 4.36 13.57
CA LYS A 44 0.64 4.02 14.78
C LYS A 44 0.43 5.24 15.69
N ASN A 45 1.43 6.11 15.82
CA ASN A 45 1.33 7.34 16.62
C ASN A 45 0.31 8.32 16.03
N GLU A 46 0.20 8.37 14.70
CA GLU A 46 -0.83 9.15 13.98
C GLU A 46 -2.21 8.45 13.97
N GLY A 47 -2.34 7.27 14.58
CA GLY A 47 -3.60 6.54 14.70
C GLY A 47 -3.93 5.60 13.53
N VAL A 48 -2.96 5.34 12.64
CA VAL A 48 -3.08 4.39 11.53
C VAL A 48 -2.47 3.03 11.93
N PRO A 49 -3.27 1.96 12.05
CA PRO A 49 -2.75 0.62 12.30
C PRO A 49 -1.91 0.14 11.12
N ALA A 50 -0.60 -0.03 11.35
CA ALA A 50 0.36 -0.46 10.35
C ALA A 50 1.14 -1.69 10.80
N VAL A 51 1.45 -2.57 9.85
CA VAL A 51 2.35 -3.71 10.01
C VAL A 51 3.40 -3.63 8.93
N TRP A 52 4.65 -3.96 9.25
CA TRP A 52 5.70 -4.07 8.25
C TRP A 52 6.20 -5.51 8.14
N VAL A 53 6.67 -5.87 6.96
CA VAL A 53 7.26 -7.17 6.67
C VAL A 53 8.57 -6.96 5.90
N GLU A 54 9.59 -7.70 6.28
CA GLU A 54 10.86 -7.73 5.56
C GLU A 54 10.68 -8.39 4.19
N ASP A 55 11.06 -7.67 3.14
CA ASP A 55 11.03 -8.14 1.77
C ASP A 55 12.45 -8.53 1.34
N PHE A 56 12.95 -9.63 1.92
CA PHE A 56 14.25 -10.20 1.57
C PHE A 56 14.17 -11.00 0.26
N ASN A 57 15.01 -10.65 -0.70
CA ASN A 57 15.32 -11.57 -1.79
C ASN A 57 16.32 -12.61 -1.29
N LEU A 58 15.88 -13.85 -1.07
CA LEU A 58 16.75 -15.02 -0.79
C LEU A 58 17.66 -15.41 -1.97
N ASN A 59 17.69 -14.62 -3.04
CA ASN A 59 18.53 -14.89 -4.19
C ASN A 59 20.00 -14.64 -3.79
N MET A 60 20.73 -15.73 -3.55
CA MET A 60 22.16 -15.75 -3.18
C MET A 60 23.10 -15.09 -4.21
N GLY A 61 22.56 -14.56 -5.32
CA GLY A 61 23.33 -13.92 -6.38
C GLY A 61 22.68 -12.65 -6.87
N VAL A 62 22.52 -11.61 -6.04
CA VAL A 62 22.20 -10.27 -6.55
C VAL A 62 22.89 -9.19 -5.72
N TYR A 63 23.96 -8.63 -6.27
CA TYR A 63 24.71 -7.49 -5.77
C TYR A 63 23.94 -6.14 -5.72
N ASN A 64 22.60 -6.09 -5.80
CA ASN A 64 21.97 -4.82 -6.21
C ASN A 64 20.51 -4.51 -5.79
N ARG A 65 19.99 -5.11 -4.72
CA ARG A 65 18.83 -4.51 -4.03
C ARG A 65 19.08 -4.55 -2.53
N GLU A 66 19.20 -3.38 -1.93
CA GLU A 66 19.24 -3.21 -0.48
C GLU A 66 18.06 -3.98 0.15
N ALA A 67 18.22 -4.45 1.38
CA ALA A 67 17.11 -5.08 2.09
C ALA A 67 15.96 -4.08 2.19
N MET A 68 14.78 -4.48 1.70
CA MET A 68 13.58 -3.64 1.68
C MET A 68 12.56 -4.16 2.69
N ALA A 69 11.64 -3.29 3.09
CA ALA A 69 10.45 -3.62 3.87
C ALA A 69 9.20 -3.15 3.11
N ARG A 70 8.12 -3.91 3.28
CA ARG A 70 6.78 -3.51 2.85
C ARG A 70 5.96 -3.12 4.06
N ILE A 71 5.26 -2.00 3.96
CA ILE A 71 4.34 -1.52 4.98
C ILE A 71 2.92 -1.81 4.49
N PHE A 72 2.12 -2.41 5.37
CA PHE A 72 0.75 -2.80 5.13
C PHE A 72 -0.19 -2.08 6.08
N VAL A 73 -1.30 -1.59 5.53
CA VAL A 73 -2.39 -0.91 6.24
C VAL A 73 -3.74 -1.41 5.73
N THR A 74 -4.83 -1.03 6.37
CA THR A 74 -6.18 -1.28 5.85
C THR A 74 -6.49 -0.36 4.67
N GLU A 75 -7.29 -0.82 3.70
CA GLU A 75 -7.53 -0.10 2.44
C GLU A 75 -8.16 1.29 2.64
N ASP A 76 -8.98 1.46 3.67
CA ASP A 76 -9.59 2.74 4.07
C ASP A 76 -8.54 3.78 4.51
N ARG A 77 -7.41 3.32 5.07
CA ARG A 77 -6.33 4.17 5.60
C ARG A 77 -5.15 4.33 4.66
N LYS A 78 -5.21 3.72 3.47
CA LYS A 78 -4.10 3.71 2.52
C LYS A 78 -3.65 5.14 2.14
N VAL A 79 -4.60 5.99 1.75
CA VAL A 79 -4.29 7.36 1.27
C VAL A 79 -3.69 8.21 2.39
N GLU A 80 -4.21 8.06 3.62
CA GLU A 80 -3.69 8.73 4.81
C GLU A 80 -2.27 8.27 5.13
N ALA A 81 -2.01 6.96 5.08
CA ALA A 81 -0.69 6.40 5.32
C ALA A 81 0.34 6.86 4.27
N GLU A 82 -0.04 6.91 2.99
CA GLU A 82 0.84 7.37 1.92
C GLU A 82 1.24 8.84 2.11
N ALA A 83 0.29 9.69 2.51
CA ALA A 83 0.54 11.10 2.80
C ALA A 83 1.51 11.27 3.98
N ILE A 84 1.30 10.56 5.09
CA ILE A 84 2.17 10.63 6.27
C ILE A 84 3.61 10.17 5.91
N ILE A 85 3.73 9.10 5.13
CA ILE A 85 5.04 8.59 4.69
C ILE A 85 5.72 9.62 3.77
N GLU A 86 4.99 10.21 2.83
CA GLU A 86 5.52 11.22 1.91
C GLU A 86 5.98 12.48 2.66
N ASP A 87 5.18 12.96 3.62
CA ASP A 87 5.50 14.12 4.45
C ASP A 87 6.76 13.88 5.30
N PHE A 88 6.93 12.68 5.85
CA PHE A 88 8.08 12.33 6.67
C PHE A 88 9.36 12.09 5.86
N THR A 89 9.24 11.39 4.73
CA THR A 89 10.40 10.99 3.91
C THR A 89 10.75 12.00 2.82
N GLY A 90 9.86 12.95 2.53
CA GLY A 90 9.95 13.89 1.42
C GLY A 90 9.82 13.24 0.04
N THR A 91 9.44 11.95 -0.02
CA THR A 91 9.32 11.20 -1.29
C THR A 91 8.08 10.32 -1.25
N SER A 92 7.30 10.33 -2.33
CA SER A 92 6.11 9.47 -2.42
C SER A 92 6.48 7.97 -2.29
N PRO A 93 5.73 7.18 -1.50
CA PRO A 93 6.01 5.77 -1.28
C PRO A 93 6.00 5.00 -2.60
N ARG A 94 7.00 4.14 -2.81
CA ARG A 94 6.98 3.21 -3.95
C ARG A 94 6.09 2.01 -3.61
N HIS A 95 5.56 1.36 -4.64
CA HIS A 95 4.90 0.07 -4.50
C HIS A 95 5.63 -0.99 -5.31
N ARG A 96 5.74 -2.19 -4.75
CA ARG A 96 6.28 -3.31 -5.50
C ARG A 96 5.23 -3.81 -6.50
N LYS A 97 5.58 -3.76 -7.79
CA LYS A 97 4.79 -4.43 -8.84
C LYS A 97 4.87 -5.94 -8.62
N LEU A 98 3.71 -6.58 -8.48
CA LEU A 98 3.56 -8.04 -8.47
C LEU A 98 3.96 -8.62 -9.82
#